data_AF-A0A812LY77-F1
#
_entry.id   AF-A0A812LY77-F1
#
_cell.length_a   1.000
_cell.length_b   1.000
_cell.length_c   1.000
_cell.angle_alpha   90.00
_cell.angle_beta   90.00
_cell.angle_gamma   90.00
#
_symmetry.space_group_name_H-M   'P 1'
#
loop_
_entity.id
_entity.type
_entity.pdbx_description
1 polymer ?
#
loop_
_entity_poly.entity_id
_entity_poly.type
_entity_poly.pdbx_seq_one_letter_code
_entity_poly.pdbx_strand_id
1 'polypeptide(L)'
;MDPSRRSGACRVCFCIFLVVLFGRLCHSLSLCWIGTARDASQLPLGGLLHIRPIQTSMSQDVTSTAEHQTAQRARERQSTPLVALAGSKRAASTASFVGSQSQDLNLFGQQLKPCSREGDTTTGWTRSGFCAWEPSDSGYHQVCVTMSQQFLQSSTKYDANDLSSVVQDGGHWCICAWAWAAAVSRDPEHFENLKLDCARTNAYLRDVYQSYSASGQGLTSPSGVQYEAQAALEAVDRLCSA
;
A
#
# COMPACT_ATOMS: atom_id res chain seq x y z
N MET A 1 23.72 -49.81 20.80
CA MET A 1 23.10 -49.73 22.14
C MET A 1 24.21 -49.94 23.18
N ASP A 2 24.60 -48.88 23.87
CA ASP A 2 25.09 -48.88 25.26
C ASP A 2 24.78 -47.47 25.81
N PRO A 3 23.90 -47.32 26.82
CA PRO A 3 23.49 -46.05 27.38
C PRO A 3 24.04 -45.89 28.80
N SER A 4 25.00 -44.98 29.05
CA SER A 4 25.13 -44.35 30.37
C SER A 4 26.11 -43.18 30.39
N ARG A 5 25.77 -42.19 31.24
CA ARG A 5 26.60 -41.06 31.75
C ARG A 5 26.69 -39.87 30.78
N ARG A 6 26.33 -38.64 31.14
CA ARG A 6 26.48 -37.95 32.44
C ARG A 6 25.48 -36.80 32.62
N SER A 7 25.04 -36.64 33.86
CA SER A 7 24.27 -35.54 34.44
C SER A 7 25.04 -34.20 34.46
N GLY A 8 24.30 -33.09 34.48
CA GLY A 8 24.55 -32.05 35.48
C GLY A 8 24.84 -30.62 34.99
N ALA A 9 23.98 -29.72 35.47
CA ALA A 9 24.24 -28.33 35.89
C ALA A 9 24.10 -27.19 34.86
N CYS A 10 22.95 -26.52 34.96
CA CYS A 10 22.81 -25.07 34.80
C CYS A 10 23.93 -24.32 35.55
N ARG A 11 24.57 -23.38 34.87
CA ARG A 11 25.33 -22.30 35.52
C ARG A 11 24.92 -20.96 34.92
N VAL A 12 24.25 -20.20 35.77
CA VAL A 12 23.96 -18.77 35.66
C VAL A 12 25.29 -18.02 35.46
N CYS A 13 25.33 -17.14 34.47
CA CYS A 13 26.46 -16.24 34.23
C CYS A 13 26.16 -14.90 34.90
N PHE A 14 26.80 -14.64 36.03
CA PHE A 14 26.89 -13.34 36.68
C PHE A 14 28.32 -13.18 37.19
N CYS A 15 28.94 -12.02 36.89
CA CYS A 15 30.20 -11.46 37.42
C CYS A 15 30.84 -10.59 36.30
N ILE A 16 31.32 -9.35 36.47
CA ILE A 16 31.78 -8.60 37.64
C ILE A 16 31.71 -7.09 37.29
N PHE A 17 31.34 -6.27 38.28
CA PHE A 17 31.50 -4.82 38.30
C PHE A 17 32.99 -4.46 38.33
N LEU A 18 33.47 -3.67 37.37
CA LEU A 18 34.80 -3.05 37.44
C LEU A 18 34.66 -1.64 38.03
N VAL A 19 35.05 -1.51 39.29
CA VAL A 19 35.24 -0.22 39.98
C VAL A 19 36.57 0.37 39.50
N VAL A 20 36.54 1.54 38.87
CA VAL A 20 37.75 2.33 38.56
C VAL A 20 37.83 3.48 39.55
N LEU A 21 38.77 3.38 40.49
CA LEU A 21 39.18 4.43 41.43
C LEU A 21 40.35 5.22 40.83
N PHE A 22 40.22 6.55 40.90
CA PHE A 22 41.25 7.59 41.04
C PHE A 22 42.48 7.62 40.10
N GLY A 23 42.69 8.79 39.48
CA GLY A 23 44.05 9.33 39.33
C GLY A 23 44.39 9.97 37.98
N ARG A 24 44.03 11.26 37.86
CA ARG A 24 44.67 12.33 37.07
C ARG A 24 45.87 11.96 36.17
N LEU A 25 45.78 12.36 34.90
CA LEU A 25 46.87 13.04 34.19
C LEU A 25 46.28 14.09 33.25
N CYS A 26 46.70 15.34 33.49
CA CYS A 26 46.45 16.52 32.66
C CYS A 26 46.95 16.29 31.23
N HIS A 27 46.27 16.87 30.23
CA HIS A 27 46.79 17.99 29.43
C HIS A 27 45.62 18.75 28.81
N SER A 28 45.52 20.01 29.24
CA SER A 28 44.53 21.01 28.85
C SER A 28 45.01 21.69 27.56
N LEU A 29 44.14 21.77 26.55
CA LEU A 29 44.22 22.82 25.54
C LEU A 29 43.02 23.73 25.74
N SER A 30 43.34 24.94 26.22
CA SER A 30 42.43 26.04 26.47
C SER A 30 41.80 26.55 25.17
N LEU A 31 40.48 26.64 25.14
CA LEU A 31 39.80 27.71 24.41
C LEU A 31 38.92 28.46 25.41
N CYS A 32 39.31 29.72 25.61
CA CYS A 32 38.67 30.69 26.46
C CYS A 32 37.42 31.21 25.73
N TRP A 33 36.23 30.96 26.27
CA TRP A 33 35.04 31.71 25.90
C TRP A 33 34.66 32.60 27.08
N ILE A 34 34.89 33.89 26.91
CA ILE A 34 34.51 34.95 27.85
C ILE A 34 33.03 35.25 27.55
N GLY A 35 32.14 34.77 28.42
CA GLY A 35 30.74 35.15 28.44
C GLY A 35 30.38 35.65 29.83
N THR A 36 30.15 36.95 29.96
CA THR A 36 29.77 37.62 31.22
C THR A 36 28.38 37.18 31.66
N ALA A 37 28.28 36.59 32.86
CA ALA A 37 27.02 36.32 33.52
C ALA A 37 26.30 37.63 33.86
N ARG A 38 25.04 37.75 33.45
CA ARG A 38 24.12 38.77 33.96
C ARG A 38 23.00 38.10 34.76
N ASP A 39 22.87 38.63 35.96
CA ASP A 39 21.80 38.54 36.95
C ASP A 39 20.52 37.79 36.55
N ALA A 40 20.27 36.71 37.29
CA ALA A 40 18.94 36.15 37.49
C ALA A 40 18.34 36.81 38.75
N SER A 41 17.63 37.91 38.57
CA SER A 41 16.62 38.33 39.54
C SER A 41 15.53 39.16 38.86
N GLN A 42 14.29 38.85 39.25
CA GLN A 42 13.05 39.61 39.10
C GLN A 42 11.96 39.05 38.17
N LEU A 43 10.76 39.02 38.77
CA LEU A 43 9.38 39.08 38.22
C LEU A 43 8.61 37.74 38.09
N PRO A 44 7.25 37.78 38.18
CA PRO A 44 6.52 37.91 39.44
C PRO A 44 5.37 36.90 39.60
N LEU A 45 4.85 36.81 40.82
CA LEU A 45 3.60 36.13 41.18
C LEU A 45 2.37 36.83 40.56
N GLY A 46 1.38 36.04 40.12
CA GLY A 46 -0.02 36.47 40.03
C GLY A 46 -0.64 36.47 38.64
N GLY A 47 -1.44 35.44 38.34
CA GLY A 47 -2.26 35.36 37.14
C GLY A 47 -3.36 34.32 37.29
N LEU A 48 -4.45 34.73 37.93
CA LEU A 48 -5.67 33.96 38.15
C LEU A 48 -6.39 33.75 36.81
N LEU A 49 -6.31 32.56 36.21
CA LEU A 49 -7.08 32.25 35.01
C LEU A 49 -8.52 31.87 35.39
N HIS A 50 -9.45 32.73 35.01
CA HIS A 50 -10.89 32.50 35.06
C HIS A 50 -11.27 31.31 34.17
N ILE A 51 -11.72 30.22 34.79
CA ILE A 51 -12.43 29.12 34.13
C ILE A 51 -13.84 29.64 33.79
N ARG A 52 -14.14 29.78 32.49
CA ARG A 52 -15.51 30.01 32.01
C ARG A 52 -16.22 28.66 31.83
N PRO A 53 -17.44 28.49 32.38
CA PRO A 53 -18.22 27.28 32.16
C PRO A 53 -18.75 27.25 30.72
N ILE A 54 -18.50 26.14 30.02
CA ILE A 54 -19.15 25.83 28.74
C ILE A 54 -20.56 25.33 29.07
N GLN A 55 -21.56 26.11 28.67
CA GLN A 55 -22.96 25.73 28.78
C GLN A 55 -23.25 24.53 27.87
N THR A 56 -23.80 23.50 28.49
CA THR A 56 -24.49 22.39 27.85
C THR A 56 -25.80 22.89 27.25
N SER A 57 -26.02 22.63 25.96
CA SER A 57 -27.36 22.61 25.39
C SER A 57 -27.56 21.30 24.63
N MET A 58 -28.24 20.38 25.29
CA MET A 58 -28.92 19.26 24.66
C MET A 58 -30.02 19.82 23.74
N SER A 59 -30.12 19.30 22.52
CA SER A 59 -31.35 19.42 21.71
C SER A 59 -31.47 18.18 20.82
N GLN A 60 -32.16 17.21 21.40
CA GLN A 60 -33.21 16.34 20.86
C GLN A 60 -33.17 15.96 19.37
N ASP A 61 -33.13 14.63 19.20
CA ASP A 61 -33.58 13.87 18.05
C ASP A 61 -34.92 14.36 17.48
N VAL A 62 -34.97 14.49 16.16
CA VAL A 62 -36.21 14.30 15.40
C VAL A 62 -35.92 13.28 14.32
N THR A 63 -36.31 12.04 14.59
CA THR A 63 -36.54 11.01 13.58
C THR A 63 -37.65 11.49 12.66
N SER A 64 -37.31 11.84 11.42
CA SER A 64 -38.29 12.04 10.34
C SER A 64 -38.30 10.80 9.45
N THR A 65 -39.50 10.26 9.35
CA THR A 65 -39.92 9.07 8.65
C THR A 65 -39.65 9.11 7.15
N ALA A 66 -39.36 7.94 6.61
CA ALA A 66 -39.27 7.62 5.20
C ALA A 66 -40.47 8.14 4.39
N GLU A 67 -40.18 8.74 3.22
CA GLU A 67 -41.09 8.72 2.08
C GLU A 67 -40.31 8.39 0.81
N HIS A 68 -40.58 7.18 0.31
CA HIS A 68 -40.33 6.72 -1.04
C HIS A 68 -41.08 7.61 -2.03
N GLN A 69 -40.38 8.25 -2.96
CA GLN A 69 -41.01 8.76 -4.19
C GLN A 69 -40.24 8.29 -5.42
N THR A 70 -40.68 7.13 -5.89
CA THR A 70 -40.41 6.58 -7.21
C THR A 70 -41.16 7.42 -8.24
N ALA A 71 -40.44 8.21 -9.06
CA ALA A 71 -41.03 8.88 -10.22
C ALA A 71 -40.40 8.34 -11.51
N GLN A 72 -41.09 7.39 -12.11
CA GLN A 72 -40.89 6.97 -13.49
C GLN A 72 -41.12 8.16 -14.43
N ARG A 73 -40.13 8.50 -15.27
CA ARG A 73 -40.37 9.25 -16.51
C ARG A 73 -40.17 8.34 -17.70
N ALA A 74 -41.30 7.95 -18.28
CA ALA A 74 -41.39 7.26 -19.54
C ALA A 74 -41.42 8.26 -20.71
N ARG A 75 -40.63 7.95 -21.74
CA ARG A 75 -40.87 8.16 -23.18
C ARG A 75 -41.03 9.60 -23.68
N GLU A 76 -40.02 10.04 -24.42
CA GLU A 76 -40.24 10.75 -25.68
C GLU A 76 -39.57 9.98 -26.82
N ARG A 77 -40.41 9.40 -27.69
CA ARG A 77 -40.01 8.88 -29.00
C ARG A 77 -40.10 10.05 -29.97
N GLN A 78 -38.96 10.49 -30.50
CA GLN A 78 -38.95 11.31 -31.71
C GLN A 78 -38.57 10.43 -32.90
N SER A 79 -39.57 10.18 -33.72
CA SER A 79 -39.53 9.53 -35.02
C SER A 79 -39.33 10.58 -36.11
N THR A 80 -38.30 10.43 -36.95
CA THR A 80 -38.19 11.05 -38.29
C THR A 80 -37.28 10.19 -39.20
N PRO A 81 -37.37 10.34 -40.53
CA PRO A 81 -37.61 9.20 -41.43
C PRO A 81 -36.38 8.60 -42.12
N LEU A 82 -36.62 7.42 -42.69
CA LEU A 82 -35.83 6.70 -43.67
C LEU A 82 -35.51 7.55 -44.92
N VAL A 83 -34.22 7.67 -45.26
CA VAL A 83 -33.75 7.92 -46.64
C VAL A 83 -32.62 6.93 -46.94
N ALA A 84 -32.63 6.46 -48.18
CA ALA A 84 -32.03 5.22 -48.66
C ALA A 84 -30.51 5.25 -48.94
N LEU A 85 -29.93 4.05 -48.74
CA LEU A 85 -28.88 3.35 -49.51
C LEU A 85 -27.93 4.17 -50.40
N ALA A 86 -26.66 4.21 -50.00
CA ALA A 86 -25.52 4.13 -50.92
C ALA A 86 -24.38 3.33 -50.26
N GLY A 87 -23.93 2.28 -50.95
CA GLY A 87 -23.04 1.26 -50.43
C GLY A 87 -21.65 1.75 -50.06
N SER A 88 -21.21 1.38 -48.86
CA SER A 88 -19.79 1.31 -48.53
C SER A 88 -19.38 -0.15 -48.46
N LYS A 89 -18.38 -0.47 -49.28
CA LYS A 89 -17.69 -1.76 -49.35
C LYS A 89 -17.31 -2.18 -47.92
N ARG A 90 -17.80 -3.35 -47.48
CA ARG A 90 -17.33 -3.99 -46.25
C ARG A 90 -15.85 -4.29 -46.41
N ALA A 91 -14.99 -3.45 -45.83
CA ALA A 91 -13.67 -3.89 -45.44
C ALA A 91 -13.89 -5.01 -44.42
N ALA A 92 -13.31 -6.19 -44.68
CA ALA A 92 -13.23 -7.25 -43.71
C ALA A 92 -12.50 -6.70 -42.50
N SER A 93 -13.25 -6.34 -41.45
CA SER A 93 -12.69 -6.09 -40.14
C SER A 93 -12.13 -7.43 -39.69
N THR A 94 -10.82 -7.57 -39.76
CA THR A 94 -10.10 -8.54 -38.93
C THR A 94 -10.62 -8.32 -37.52
N ALA A 95 -11.37 -9.28 -37.00
CA ALA A 95 -11.82 -9.28 -35.62
C ALA A 95 -10.57 -9.36 -34.74
N SER A 96 -9.94 -8.21 -34.53
CA SER A 96 -8.91 -8.03 -33.52
C SER A 96 -9.61 -8.25 -32.19
N PHE A 97 -9.00 -9.10 -31.37
CA PHE A 97 -9.26 -9.28 -29.96
C PHE A 97 -9.22 -7.90 -29.25
N VAL A 98 -10.32 -7.15 -29.30
CA VAL A 98 -10.50 -5.96 -28.48
C VAL A 98 -11.09 -6.47 -27.18
N GLY A 99 -10.21 -6.92 -26.30
CA GLY A 99 -10.54 -7.02 -24.88
C GLY A 99 -11.11 -5.69 -24.43
N SER A 100 -12.23 -5.74 -23.70
CA SER A 100 -12.91 -4.57 -23.13
C SER A 100 -11.88 -3.62 -22.51
N GLN A 101 -11.73 -2.42 -23.07
CA GLN A 101 -10.82 -1.40 -22.53
C GLN A 101 -11.28 -1.07 -21.11
N SER A 102 -10.40 -1.24 -20.11
CA SER A 102 -10.69 -0.75 -18.76
C SER A 102 -10.90 0.76 -18.83
N GLN A 103 -11.89 1.29 -18.08
CA GLN A 103 -12.10 2.73 -17.95
C GLN A 103 -11.16 3.35 -16.90
N ASP A 104 -10.41 2.52 -16.17
CA ASP A 104 -9.51 2.96 -15.12
C ASP A 104 -8.28 3.70 -15.67
N LEU A 105 -7.69 4.52 -14.81
CA LEU A 105 -6.41 5.17 -15.08
C LEU A 105 -5.25 4.34 -14.53
N ASN A 106 -4.08 4.50 -15.13
CA ASN A 106 -2.82 3.95 -14.65
C ASN A 106 -2.07 4.94 -13.76
N LEU A 107 -0.90 4.54 -13.22
CA LEU A 107 -0.11 5.39 -12.32
C LEU A 107 0.39 6.70 -12.94
N PHE A 108 0.33 6.88 -14.26
CA PHE A 108 0.62 8.14 -14.96
C PHE A 108 -0.65 8.99 -15.24
N GLY A 109 -1.81 8.59 -14.72
CA GLY A 109 -3.09 9.26 -15.01
C GLY A 109 -3.61 9.04 -16.44
N GLN A 110 -3.05 8.08 -17.18
CA GLN A 110 -3.47 7.73 -18.55
C GLN A 110 -4.36 6.48 -18.53
N GLN A 111 -4.95 6.11 -19.67
CA GLN A 111 -5.74 4.87 -19.76
C GLN A 111 -4.95 3.64 -19.31
N LEU A 112 -5.56 2.81 -18.46
CA LEU A 112 -4.98 1.55 -17.99
C LEU A 112 -4.75 0.57 -19.15
N LYS A 113 -3.50 0.10 -19.29
CA LYS A 113 -3.12 -0.93 -20.27
C LYS A 113 -3.33 -2.33 -19.69
N PRO A 114 -3.58 -3.36 -20.52
CA PRO A 114 -3.70 -4.74 -20.03
C PRO A 114 -2.40 -5.17 -19.37
N CYS A 115 -2.45 -5.97 -18.30
CA CYS A 115 -1.27 -6.54 -17.66
C CYS A 115 -0.81 -7.81 -18.38
N SER A 116 -1.73 -8.73 -18.68
CA SER A 116 -1.42 -9.94 -19.46
C SER A 116 -0.85 -9.59 -20.84
N ARG A 117 0.16 -10.35 -21.25
CA ARG A 117 0.75 -10.31 -22.59
C ARG A 117 0.43 -11.60 -23.35
N GLU A 118 0.81 -11.62 -24.62
CA GLU A 118 0.70 -12.81 -25.44
C GLU A 118 1.51 -13.96 -24.81
N GLY A 119 0.86 -15.12 -24.62
CA GLY A 119 1.44 -16.28 -23.98
C GLY A 119 1.30 -16.34 -22.45
N ASP A 120 0.90 -15.25 -21.80
CA ASP A 120 0.60 -15.27 -20.36
C ASP A 120 -0.75 -15.92 -20.07
N THR A 121 -0.89 -16.49 -18.87
CA THR A 121 -2.20 -16.76 -18.28
C THR A 121 -2.97 -15.44 -18.09
N THR A 122 -4.26 -15.42 -18.40
CA THR A 122 -5.08 -14.23 -18.21
C THR A 122 -5.15 -13.84 -16.72
N THR A 123 -4.63 -12.66 -16.39
CA THR A 123 -4.50 -12.15 -15.03
C THR A 123 -5.67 -11.22 -14.65
N GLY A 124 -5.55 -10.58 -13.48
CA GLY A 124 -6.55 -9.70 -12.89
C GLY A 124 -7.56 -10.48 -12.06
N TRP A 125 -8.14 -9.82 -11.05
CA TRP A 125 -9.16 -10.40 -10.18
C TRP A 125 -10.34 -10.94 -10.98
N THR A 126 -10.85 -10.16 -11.93
CA THR A 126 -11.96 -10.55 -12.82
C THR A 126 -11.53 -11.41 -14.02
N ARG A 127 -10.25 -11.80 -14.10
CA ARG A 127 -9.66 -12.52 -15.26
C ARG A 127 -9.90 -11.81 -16.60
N SER A 128 -9.91 -10.48 -16.58
CA SER A 128 -10.03 -9.62 -17.76
C SER A 128 -8.71 -9.35 -18.46
N GLY A 129 -7.58 -9.71 -17.83
CA GLY A 129 -6.24 -9.34 -18.29
C GLY A 129 -5.77 -7.97 -17.81
N PHE A 130 -6.59 -7.20 -17.10
CA PHE A 130 -6.27 -5.89 -16.52
C PHE A 130 -6.19 -5.97 -14.99
N CYS A 131 -5.35 -5.14 -14.39
CA CYS A 131 -5.34 -4.92 -12.93
C CYS A 131 -6.42 -3.89 -12.55
N ALA A 132 -7.66 -4.14 -12.97
CA ALA A 132 -8.78 -3.23 -12.80
C ALA A 132 -9.19 -3.13 -11.32
N TRP A 133 -9.74 -1.98 -10.94
CA TRP A 133 -10.38 -1.82 -9.64
C TRP A 133 -11.68 -2.60 -9.60
N GLU A 134 -11.94 -3.27 -8.48
CA GLU A 134 -13.17 -4.03 -8.26
C GLU A 134 -13.52 -3.96 -6.77
N PRO A 135 -14.73 -3.48 -6.39
CA PRO A 135 -15.15 -3.37 -4.98
C PRO A 135 -15.08 -4.67 -4.19
N SER A 136 -15.29 -5.81 -4.87
CA SER A 136 -15.29 -7.14 -4.25
C SER A 136 -13.88 -7.75 -4.07
N ASP A 137 -12.84 -7.10 -4.61
CA ASP A 137 -11.46 -7.57 -4.50
C ASP A 137 -10.79 -7.04 -3.23
N SER A 138 -10.85 -7.82 -2.15
CA SER A 138 -10.21 -7.47 -0.88
C SER A 138 -8.68 -7.49 -0.92
N GLY A 139 -8.09 -8.13 -1.94
CA GLY A 139 -6.64 -8.15 -2.14
C GLY A 139 -6.12 -6.94 -2.91
N TYR A 140 -7.00 -6.21 -3.59
CA TYR A 140 -6.67 -5.11 -4.49
C TYR A 140 -5.59 -5.54 -5.50
N HIS A 141 -5.92 -6.46 -6.41
CA HIS A 141 -5.07 -6.96 -7.50
C HIS A 141 -4.86 -5.90 -8.58
N GLN A 142 -4.31 -4.76 -8.16
CA GLN A 142 -4.15 -3.53 -8.93
C GLN A 142 -2.70 -3.33 -9.40
N VAL A 143 -1.75 -4.11 -8.86
CA VAL A 143 -0.31 -3.97 -9.12
C VAL A 143 0.12 -4.90 -10.24
N CYS A 144 0.42 -4.36 -11.43
CA CYS A 144 0.98 -5.17 -12.52
C CYS A 144 2.49 -5.27 -12.39
N VAL A 145 3.00 -6.50 -12.34
CA VAL A 145 4.43 -6.75 -12.22
C VAL A 145 4.92 -7.77 -13.25
N THR A 146 6.20 -7.67 -13.61
CA THR A 146 6.94 -8.81 -14.15
C THR A 146 7.48 -9.60 -12.96
N MET A 147 7.09 -10.87 -12.86
CA MET A 147 7.44 -11.74 -11.76
C MET A 147 8.94 -12.02 -11.70
N SER A 148 9.43 -12.20 -10.48
CA SER A 148 10.79 -12.68 -10.21
C SER A 148 10.74 -14.01 -9.46
N GLN A 149 11.72 -14.87 -9.71
CA GLN A 149 11.86 -16.13 -8.99
C GLN A 149 12.01 -15.93 -7.48
N GLN A 150 12.69 -14.85 -7.06
CA GLN A 150 12.90 -14.52 -5.64
C GLN A 150 11.58 -14.17 -4.96
N PHE A 151 10.76 -13.29 -5.57
CA PHE A 151 9.44 -12.94 -5.04
C PHE A 151 8.53 -14.16 -4.94
N LEU A 152 8.50 -15.03 -5.97
CA LEU A 152 7.69 -16.26 -5.94
C LEU A 152 8.06 -17.15 -4.76
N GLN A 153 9.35 -17.30 -4.45
CA GLN A 153 9.82 -18.09 -3.30
C GLN A 153 9.49 -17.43 -1.96
N SER A 154 9.74 -16.12 -1.84
CA SER A 154 9.43 -15.36 -0.62
C SER A 154 7.94 -15.34 -0.31
N SER A 155 7.10 -15.11 -1.32
CA SER A 155 5.64 -15.06 -1.22
C SER A 155 5.07 -16.39 -0.68
N THR A 156 5.53 -17.54 -1.21
CA THR A 156 5.12 -18.84 -0.67
C THR A 156 5.61 -19.01 0.78
N LYS A 157 6.88 -18.66 1.05
CA LYS A 157 7.53 -18.91 2.34
C LYS A 157 7.00 -18.07 3.50
N TYR A 158 6.77 -16.78 3.27
CA TYR A 158 6.44 -15.82 4.32
C TYR A 158 4.95 -15.44 4.34
N ASP A 159 4.29 -15.49 3.19
CA ASP A 159 2.93 -14.97 3.02
C ASP A 159 1.86 -16.05 2.80
N ALA A 160 2.25 -17.32 2.75
CA ALA A 160 1.37 -18.44 2.38
C ALA A 160 0.65 -18.20 1.04
N ASN A 161 1.33 -17.52 0.10
CA ASN A 161 0.80 -17.17 -1.20
C ASN A 161 1.63 -17.83 -2.31
N ASP A 162 1.23 -19.04 -2.70
CA ASP A 162 1.85 -19.79 -3.79
C ASP A 162 1.20 -19.43 -5.14
N LEU A 163 1.98 -18.76 -5.99
CA LEU A 163 1.57 -18.31 -7.32
C LEU A 163 2.09 -19.22 -8.45
N SER A 164 2.82 -20.30 -8.13
CA SER A 164 3.53 -21.13 -9.12
C SER A 164 2.60 -21.81 -10.15
N SER A 165 1.32 -21.96 -9.82
CA SER A 165 0.30 -22.52 -10.71
C SER A 165 -0.20 -21.56 -11.78
N VAL A 166 -0.01 -20.24 -11.61
CA VAL A 166 -0.59 -19.22 -12.50
C VAL A 166 0.46 -18.40 -13.25
N VAL A 167 1.67 -18.27 -12.70
CA VAL A 167 2.73 -17.47 -13.29
C VAL A 167 4.12 -18.00 -12.90
N GLN A 168 5.08 -17.81 -13.80
CA GLN A 168 6.48 -18.18 -13.61
C GLN A 168 7.37 -16.94 -13.62
N ASP A 169 8.67 -17.12 -13.33
CA ASP A 169 9.67 -16.06 -13.46
C ASP A 169 9.59 -15.39 -14.85
N GLY A 170 9.59 -14.06 -14.87
CA GLY A 170 9.45 -13.27 -16.10
C GLY A 170 8.01 -13.09 -16.63
N GLY A 171 7.02 -13.81 -16.11
CA GLY A 171 5.61 -13.66 -16.50
C GLY A 171 4.93 -12.43 -15.89
N HIS A 172 3.87 -11.94 -16.53
CA HIS A 172 3.12 -10.76 -16.06
C HIS A 172 1.90 -11.16 -15.24
N TRP A 173 1.73 -10.51 -14.08
CA TRP A 173 0.60 -10.82 -13.20
C TRP A 173 0.18 -9.62 -12.37
N CYS A 174 -1.14 -9.50 -12.14
CA CYS A 174 -1.69 -8.57 -11.16
C CYS A 174 -1.58 -9.19 -9.77
N ILE A 175 -0.74 -8.62 -8.90
CA ILE A 175 -0.62 -9.03 -7.50
C ILE A 175 -1.42 -8.11 -6.59
N CYS A 176 -1.75 -8.63 -5.40
CA CYS A 176 -2.38 -7.88 -4.33
C CYS A 176 -1.55 -6.67 -3.91
N ALA A 177 -2.21 -5.61 -3.43
CA ALA A 177 -1.54 -4.45 -2.85
C ALA A 177 -0.64 -4.82 -1.65
N TRP A 178 -1.07 -5.78 -0.82
CA TRP A 178 -0.29 -6.29 0.30
C TRP A 178 0.98 -7.02 -0.16
N ALA A 179 0.95 -7.67 -1.33
CA ALA A 179 2.07 -8.46 -1.83
C ALA A 179 3.20 -7.57 -2.34
N TRP A 180 2.86 -6.44 -2.97
CA TRP A 180 3.84 -5.39 -3.28
C TRP A 180 4.42 -4.79 -2.00
N ALA A 181 3.59 -4.49 -1.00
CA ALA A 181 4.05 -3.97 0.29
C ALA A 181 5.00 -4.96 1.01
N ALA A 182 4.73 -6.27 0.88
CA ALA A 182 5.57 -7.32 1.42
C ALA A 182 6.96 -7.35 0.76
N ALA A 183 7.02 -7.26 -0.58
CA ALA A 183 8.27 -7.20 -1.32
C ALA A 183 9.08 -5.94 -0.95
N VAL A 184 8.43 -4.78 -0.86
CA VAL A 184 9.05 -3.52 -0.42
C VAL A 184 9.58 -3.62 1.01
N SER A 185 8.84 -4.22 1.93
CA SER A 185 9.26 -4.38 3.32
C SER A 185 10.49 -5.27 3.47
N ARG A 186 10.56 -6.38 2.70
CA ARG A 186 11.69 -7.33 2.76
C ARG A 186 12.92 -6.85 2.01
N ASP A 187 12.73 -6.09 0.93
CA ASP A 187 13.80 -5.58 0.08
C ASP A 187 13.46 -4.18 -0.46
N PRO A 188 13.70 -3.12 0.33
CA PRO A 188 13.29 -1.75 -0.01
C PRO A 188 13.98 -1.13 -1.23
N GLU A 189 15.08 -1.73 -1.67
CA GLU A 189 15.90 -1.24 -2.78
C GLU A 189 15.56 -1.95 -4.09
N HIS A 190 15.41 -3.27 -4.07
CA HIS A 190 15.23 -4.08 -5.28
C HIS A 190 13.87 -4.76 -5.37
N PHE A 191 13.05 -4.70 -4.31
CA PHE A 191 11.70 -5.26 -4.25
C PHE A 191 11.67 -6.75 -4.59
N GLU A 192 12.67 -7.51 -4.13
CA GLU A 192 12.85 -8.92 -4.45
C GLU A 192 12.98 -9.16 -5.97
N ASN A 193 13.56 -8.19 -6.70
CA ASN A 193 13.66 -8.15 -8.16
C ASN A 193 12.32 -8.07 -8.91
N LEU A 194 11.23 -7.78 -8.22
CA LEU A 194 9.91 -7.61 -8.81
C LEU A 194 9.86 -6.29 -9.60
N LYS A 195 9.46 -6.34 -10.87
CA LYS A 195 9.46 -5.14 -11.74
C LYS A 195 8.04 -4.60 -11.88
N LEU A 196 7.78 -3.44 -11.29
CA LEU A 196 6.52 -2.71 -11.43
C LEU A 196 6.35 -2.15 -12.85
N ASP A 197 5.18 -2.38 -13.47
CA ASP A 197 4.80 -1.73 -14.73
C ASP A 197 3.79 -0.61 -14.44
N CYS A 198 4.28 0.64 -14.44
CA CYS A 198 3.47 1.81 -14.09
C CYS A 198 2.26 2.01 -15.02
N ALA A 199 2.39 1.71 -16.31
CA ALA A 199 1.33 1.94 -17.30
C ALA A 199 0.21 0.88 -17.25
N ARG A 200 0.47 -0.24 -16.58
CA ARG A 200 -0.45 -1.38 -16.41
C ARG A 200 -0.94 -1.56 -14.97
N THR A 201 -0.44 -0.73 -14.05
CA THR A 201 -0.85 -0.69 -12.64
C THR A 201 -1.93 0.36 -12.44
N ASN A 202 -2.98 0.04 -11.70
CA ASN A 202 -4.12 0.92 -11.47
C ASN A 202 -3.74 2.17 -10.64
N ALA A 203 -4.27 3.33 -11.01
CA ALA A 203 -4.07 4.57 -10.26
C ALA A 203 -4.70 4.53 -8.85
N TYR A 204 -5.82 3.83 -8.69
CA TYR A 204 -6.53 3.71 -7.41
C TYR A 204 -5.69 3.05 -6.31
N LEU A 205 -4.60 2.37 -6.68
CA LEU A 205 -3.64 1.80 -5.74
C LEU A 205 -3.08 2.83 -4.76
N ARG A 206 -2.89 4.09 -5.19
CA ARG A 206 -2.43 5.17 -4.31
C ARG A 206 -3.44 5.45 -3.20
N ASP A 207 -4.72 5.54 -3.55
CA ASP A 207 -5.81 5.77 -2.60
C ASP A 207 -5.92 4.60 -1.60
N VAL A 208 -5.73 3.36 -2.07
CA VAL A 208 -5.65 2.18 -1.20
C VAL A 208 -4.52 2.37 -0.18
N TYR A 209 -3.29 2.61 -0.61
CA TYR A 209 -2.18 2.74 0.34
C TYR A 209 -2.33 3.94 1.29
N GLN A 210 -2.80 5.08 0.80
CA GLN A 210 -3.07 6.26 1.62
C GLN A 210 -4.12 5.95 2.70
N SER A 211 -5.20 5.24 2.36
CA SER A 211 -6.25 4.90 3.33
C SER A 211 -5.75 4.00 4.46
N TYR A 212 -4.94 2.98 4.15
CA TYR A 212 -4.35 2.08 5.15
C TYR A 212 -3.29 2.78 6.00
N SER A 213 -2.46 3.64 5.38
CA SER A 213 -1.48 4.44 6.11
C SER A 213 -2.17 5.40 7.08
N ALA A 214 -3.24 6.07 6.65
CA ALA A 214 -3.99 7.01 7.49
C ALA A 214 -4.73 6.33 8.64
N SER A 215 -5.20 5.09 8.46
CA SER A 215 -5.89 4.33 9.51
C SER A 215 -4.93 3.67 10.51
N GLY A 216 -3.64 3.59 10.19
CA GLY A 216 -2.64 2.83 10.96
C GLY A 216 -2.86 1.32 10.89
N GLN A 217 -3.66 0.84 9.93
CA GLN A 217 -3.87 -0.59 9.70
C GLN A 217 -2.84 -1.13 8.71
N GLY A 218 -2.29 -2.31 8.99
CA GLY A 218 -1.45 -3.01 8.05
C GLY A 218 -2.25 -3.70 6.95
N LEU A 219 -1.59 -3.92 5.83
CA LEU A 219 -2.06 -4.77 4.74
C LEU A 219 -1.74 -6.23 5.08
N THR A 220 -2.78 -7.05 5.26
CA THR A 220 -2.63 -8.43 5.77
C THR A 220 -2.49 -9.45 4.64
N SER A 221 -1.44 -10.25 4.67
CA SER A 221 -1.24 -11.39 3.76
C SER A 221 -2.02 -12.63 4.21
N PRO A 222 -2.16 -13.67 3.36
CA PRO A 222 -2.85 -14.92 3.73
C PRO A 222 -2.28 -15.63 4.96
N SER A 223 -0.98 -15.45 5.26
CA SER A 223 -0.37 -15.97 6.50
C SER A 223 -0.71 -15.16 7.76
N GLY A 224 -1.38 -14.01 7.61
CA GLY A 224 -1.70 -13.09 8.70
C GLY A 224 -0.61 -12.06 9.00
N VAL A 225 0.51 -12.08 8.28
CA VAL A 225 1.55 -11.05 8.39
C VAL A 225 1.01 -9.73 7.86
N GLN A 226 1.28 -8.64 8.58
CA GLN A 226 0.87 -7.30 8.20
C GLN A 226 2.06 -6.50 7.66
N TYR A 227 1.81 -5.73 6.60
CA TYR A 227 2.80 -4.89 5.95
C TYR A 227 2.34 -3.43 5.92
N GLU A 228 3.29 -2.52 6.13
CA GLU A 228 3.05 -1.08 6.16
C GLU A 228 2.74 -0.55 4.75
N ALA A 229 1.61 0.14 4.61
CA ALA A 229 1.19 0.73 3.34
C ALA A 229 2.05 1.93 2.93
N GLN A 230 2.60 2.68 3.89
CA GLN A 230 3.33 3.93 3.61
C GLN A 230 4.60 3.68 2.78
N ALA A 231 5.42 2.69 3.15
CA ALA A 231 6.63 2.35 2.40
C ALA A 231 6.29 1.87 0.98
N ALA A 232 5.18 1.16 0.82
CA ALA A 232 4.70 0.69 -0.48
C ALA A 232 4.28 1.85 -1.39
N LEU A 233 3.56 2.84 -0.83
CA LEU A 233 3.18 4.07 -1.52
C LEU A 233 4.40 4.86 -1.98
N GLU A 234 5.36 5.07 -1.09
CA GLU A 234 6.62 5.78 -1.39
C GLU A 234 7.41 5.08 -2.51
N ALA A 235 7.44 3.74 -2.50
CA ALA A 235 8.07 2.96 -3.57
C ALA A 235 7.35 3.16 -4.92
N VAL A 236 6.01 3.15 -4.93
CA VAL A 236 5.21 3.43 -6.14
C VAL A 236 5.49 4.84 -6.66
N ASP A 237 5.47 5.85 -5.80
CA ASP A 237 5.68 7.25 -6.19
C ASP A 237 7.11 7.51 -6.67
N ARG A 238 8.09 6.83 -6.07
CA ARG A 238 9.49 6.88 -6.52
C ARG A 238 9.68 6.28 -7.92
N LEU A 239 8.98 5.19 -8.23
CA LEU A 239 9.12 4.49 -9.51
C LEU A 239 8.26 5.10 -10.63
N CYS A 240 7.10 5.65 -10.27
CA CYS A 240 6.05 6.03 -11.19
C CYS A 240 5.57 7.46 -10.96
N SER A 241 6.50 8.42 -10.88
CA SER A 241 6.14 9.84 -10.86
C SER A 241 5.39 10.20 -12.15
N ALA A 242 4.18 10.74 -11.98
CA ALA A 242 3.32 11.18 -13.08
C ALA A 242 3.76 12.53 -13.64
#